data_AF-A0A529N8Y6-F1
#
_entry.id   AF-A0A529N8Y6-F1
#
_cell.length_a   1.000
_cell.length_b   1.000
_cell.length_c   1.000
_cell.angle_alpha   90.00
_cell.angle_beta   90.00
_cell.angle_gamma   90.00
#
_symmetry.space_group_name_H-M   'P 1'
#
loop_
_entity.id
_entity.type
_entity.pdbx_description
1 polymer ?
#
loop_
_entity_poly.entity_id
_entity_poly.type
_entity_poly.pdbx_seq_one_letter_code
_entity_poly.pdbx_strand_id
1 'polypeptide(L)'
;SVSDLSQAGYYADLSQKLAQTIVDGENDRGILFCGTGIGVSISANKVPGIRAALTHDTYSAERAAKSNNAQIITMGARVIGPELAKAIVDT
;
A
#
# COMPACT_ATOMS: atom_id res chain seq x y z
N SER A 1 -3.38 15.26 5.65
CA SER A 1 -3.77 15.58 4.27
C SER A 1 -3.57 14.35 3.41
N VAL A 2 -4.22 14.25 2.25
CA VAL A 2 -3.99 13.15 1.29
C VAL A 2 -3.13 13.70 0.15
N SER A 3 -2.03 13.01 -0.16
CA SER A 3 -1.12 13.33 -1.26
C SER A 3 -1.21 12.22 -2.32
N ASP A 4 -1.58 12.59 -3.55
CA ASP A 4 -1.61 11.65 -4.67
C ASP A 4 -0.25 11.67 -5.39
N LEU A 5 0.43 10.51 -5.41
CA LEU A 5 1.71 10.32 -6.09
C LEU A 5 1.57 9.63 -7.46
N SER A 6 0.34 9.36 -7.91
CA SER A 6 0.05 8.62 -9.14
C SER A 6 0.65 9.33 -10.37
N GLN A 7 1.44 8.60 -11.15
CA GLN A 7 2.03 9.09 -12.39
C GLN A 7 2.15 7.93 -13.40
N ALA A 8 2.20 8.25 -14.69
CA ALA A 8 2.51 7.24 -15.70
C ALA A 8 3.94 6.69 -15.50
N GLY A 9 4.12 5.38 -15.60
CA GLY A 9 5.42 4.74 -15.41
C GLY A 9 5.31 3.32 -14.89
N TYR A 10 6.43 2.78 -14.41
CA TYR A 10 6.47 1.45 -13.81
C TYR A 10 5.98 1.51 -12.36
N TYR A 11 5.18 0.52 -11.97
CA TYR A 11 4.68 0.42 -10.60
C TYR A 11 5.81 0.34 -9.56
N ALA A 12 6.98 -0.17 -9.95
CA ALA A 12 8.12 -0.31 -9.06
C ALA A 12 8.68 1.05 -8.59
N ASP A 13 8.79 2.00 -9.52
CA ASP A 13 9.28 3.36 -9.24
C ASP A 13 8.32 4.09 -8.29
N LEU A 14 7.01 3.94 -8.53
CA LEU A 14 5.96 4.48 -7.68
C LEU A 14 5.97 3.87 -6.27
N SER A 15 6.08 2.54 -6.19
CA SER A 15 6.19 1.83 -4.91
C SER A 15 7.40 2.30 -4.10
N GLN A 16 8.56 2.46 -4.75
CA GLN A 16 9.77 2.94 -4.10
C GLN A 16 9.61 4.40 -3.64
N LYS A 17 9.07 5.28 -4.49
CA LYS A 17 8.85 6.68 -4.16
C LYS A 17 7.94 6.84 -2.94
N LEU A 18 6.77 6.19 -2.94
CA LEU A 18 5.84 6.26 -1.81
C LEU A 18 6.47 5.71 -0.53
N ALA A 19 7.15 4.57 -0.61
CA ALA A 19 7.87 3.97 0.50
C ALA A 19 8.96 4.91 1.07
N GLN A 20 9.69 5.60 0.20
CA GLN A 20 10.73 6.55 0.60
C GLN A 20 10.13 7.74 1.35
N THR A 21 8.99 8.29 0.92
CA THR A 21 8.33 9.39 1.64
C THR A 21 7.96 9.03 3.09
N ILE A 22 7.69 7.75 3.35
CA ILE A 22 7.40 7.26 4.71
C ILE A 22 8.68 7.13 5.53
N VAL A 23 9.74 6.60 4.93
CA VAL A 23 11.06 6.51 5.58
C VAL A 23 11.60 7.89 5.94
N ASP A 24 11.37 8.87 5.07
CA ASP A 24 11.82 10.26 5.24
C ASP A 24 10.94 11.06 6.23
N GLY A 25 9.84 10.46 6.72
CA GLY A 25 8.93 11.09 7.67
C GLY A 25 8.01 12.14 7.06
N GLU A 26 7.90 12.20 5.73
CA GLU A 26 6.98 13.09 5.02
C GLU A 26 5.53 12.58 5.10
N ASN A 27 5.34 11.25 5.19
CA ASN A 27 4.04 10.61 5.34
C ASN A 27 4.10 9.47 6.37
N ASP A 28 3.01 9.25 7.13
CA ASP A 28 2.97 8.17 8.14
C ASP A 28 2.50 6.81 7.59
N ARG A 29 1.71 6.86 6.52
CA ARG A 29 0.98 5.73 5.93
C ARG A 29 0.86 5.91 4.42
N GLY A 30 0.65 4.80 3.71
CA GLY A 30 0.40 4.84 2.27
C GLY A 30 -0.44 3.69 1.75
N ILE A 31 -1.00 3.90 0.56
CA ILE A 31 -1.85 2.95 -0.14
C ILE A 31 -1.28 2.78 -1.54
N LEU A 32 -1.07 1.54 -1.97
CA LEU A 32 -0.67 1.20 -3.34
C LEU A 32 -1.67 0.23 -3.95
N PHE A 33 -1.86 0.29 -5.26
CA PHE A 33 -2.62 -0.72 -5.97
C PHE A 33 -2.07 -0.92 -7.37
N CYS A 34 -2.15 -2.16 -7.84
CA CYS A 34 -1.90 -2.51 -9.24
C CYS A 34 -2.93 -3.57 -9.67
N GLY A 35 -2.69 -4.30 -10.76
CA GLY A 35 -3.62 -5.36 -11.18
C GLY A 35 -3.96 -6.34 -10.05
N THR A 36 -2.94 -6.91 -9.40
CA THR A 36 -3.11 -7.90 -8.32
C THR A 36 -2.71 -7.38 -6.94
N GLY A 37 -2.02 -6.25 -6.84
CA GLY A 37 -1.43 -5.74 -5.59
C GLY A 37 -0.10 -6.41 -5.21
N ILE A 38 0.19 -7.60 -5.74
CA ILE A 38 1.41 -8.37 -5.43
C ILE A 38 2.68 -7.59 -5.84
N GLY A 39 2.72 -7.06 -7.06
CA GLY A 39 3.92 -6.40 -7.59
C GLY A 39 4.31 -5.14 -6.78
N VAL A 40 3.31 -4.33 -6.41
CA VAL A 40 3.54 -3.13 -5.59
C VAL A 40 3.92 -3.47 -4.16
N SER A 41 3.37 -4.55 -3.59
CA SER A 41 3.76 -5.06 -2.27
C SER A 41 5.22 -5.52 -2.25
N ILE A 42 5.63 -6.33 -3.23
CA ILE A 42 7.01 -6.82 -3.34
C ILE A 42 7.97 -5.64 -3.49
N SER A 43 7.65 -4.68 -4.37
CA SER A 43 8.52 -3.54 -4.65
C SER A 43 8.67 -2.62 -3.44
N ALA A 44 7.57 -2.28 -2.74
CA ALA A 44 7.62 -1.41 -1.57
C ALA A 44 8.42 -2.04 -0.41
N ASN A 45 8.28 -3.35 -0.19
CA ASN A 45 9.03 -4.08 0.85
C ASN A 45 10.54 -4.19 0.56
N LYS A 46 11.04 -3.78 -0.62
CA LYS A 46 12.48 -3.67 -0.87
C LYS A 46 13.11 -2.43 -0.23
N VAL A 47 12.30 -1.45 0.16
CA VAL A 47 12.79 -0.26 0.87
C VAL A 47 13.01 -0.62 2.35
N PRO A 48 14.25 -0.51 2.87
CA PRO A 48 14.52 -0.81 4.27
C PRO A 48 13.64 0.00 5.23
N GLY A 49 13.09 -0.66 6.25
CA GLY A 49 12.21 -0.04 7.26
C GLY A 49 10.72 -0.04 6.91
N ILE A 50 10.36 -0.40 5.67
CA ILE A 50 8.97 -0.50 5.22
C ILE A 50 8.40 -1.89 5.43
N ARG A 51 7.14 -1.93 5.87
CA ARG A 51 6.28 -3.11 5.88
C ARG A 51 5.04 -2.80 5.06
N ALA A 52 4.97 -3.39 3.87
CA ALA A 52 3.82 -3.30 2.98
C ALA A 52 3.03 -4.61 2.98
N ALA A 53 1.73 -4.55 3.26
CA ALA A 53 0.87 -5.73 3.33
C ALA A 53 -0.08 -5.79 2.13
N LEU A 54 -0.21 -6.97 1.51
CA LEU A 54 -1.26 -7.21 0.52
C LEU A 54 -2.58 -7.53 1.23
N THR A 55 -3.60 -6.72 0.99
CA THR A 55 -4.89 -6.81 1.68
C THR A 55 -6.00 -6.92 0.63
N HIS A 56 -6.83 -7.97 0.78
CA HIS A 56 -7.99 -8.22 -0.08
C HIS A 56 -9.30 -8.28 0.72
N ASP A 57 -9.22 -8.07 2.02
CA ASP A 57 -10.33 -8.09 2.96
C ASP A 57 -9.97 -7.23 4.19
N THR A 58 -10.99 -6.87 4.97
CA THR A 58 -10.84 -6.00 6.14
C THR A 58 -10.09 -6.67 7.29
N TYR A 59 -10.21 -7.99 7.44
CA TYR A 59 -9.48 -8.73 8.47
C TYR A 59 -7.96 -8.64 8.26
N SER A 60 -7.51 -8.88 7.03
CA SER A 60 -6.11 -8.78 6.62
C SER A 60 -5.60 -7.34 6.79
N ALA A 61 -6.42 -6.33 6.50
CA ALA A 61 -6.09 -4.92 6.72
C ALA A 61 -5.91 -4.59 8.21
N GLU A 62 -6.84 -5.03 9.05
CA GLU A 62 -6.75 -4.87 10.50
C GLU A 62 -5.49 -5.54 11.05
N ARG A 63 -5.19 -6.77 10.60
CA ARG A 63 -3.98 -7.50 11.05
C ARG A 63 -2.71 -6.82 10.56
N ALA A 64 -2.70 -6.25 9.35
CA ALA A 64 -1.58 -5.49 8.83
C ALA A 64 -1.26 -4.29 9.74
N ALA A 65 -2.27 -3.52 10.16
CA ALA A 65 -2.07 -2.40 11.08
C ALA A 65 -1.72 -2.87 12.50
N LYS A 66 -2.55 -3.71 13.13
CA LYS A 66 -2.45 -4.04 14.56
C LYS A 66 -1.31 -5.01 14.91
N SER A 67 -0.98 -5.93 14.01
CA SER A 67 0.02 -6.98 14.29
C SER A 67 1.38 -6.62 13.76
N ASN A 68 1.41 -6.08 12.54
CA ASN A 68 2.64 -5.87 11.79
C ASN A 68 3.05 -4.41 11.77
N ASN A 69 2.20 -3.48 12.28
CA ASN A 69 2.39 -2.04 12.12
C ASN A 69 2.81 -1.70 10.68
N ALA A 70 2.09 -2.26 9.71
CA ALA A 70 2.34 -2.03 8.29
C ALA A 70 2.09 -0.56 8.00
N GLN A 71 3.09 0.11 7.42
CA GLN A 71 2.94 1.51 7.00
C GLN A 71 2.20 1.61 5.68
N ILE A 72 2.25 0.56 4.86
CA ILE A 72 1.63 0.53 3.54
C ILE A 72 0.66 -0.64 3.44
N ILE A 73 -0.55 -0.38 2.97
CA ILE A 73 -1.44 -1.43 2.46
C ILE A 73 -1.41 -1.43 0.93
N THR A 74 -1.57 -2.61 0.35
CA THR A 74 -1.54 -2.81 -1.09
C THR A 74 -2.74 -3.62 -1.54
N MET A 75 -3.33 -3.26 -2.68
CA MET A 75 -4.57 -3.86 -3.18
C MET A 75 -4.50 -4.20 -4.67
N GLY A 76 -5.31 -5.16 -5.10
CA GLY A 76 -5.45 -5.56 -6.49
C GLY A 76 -6.71 -4.98 -7.14
N ALA A 77 -6.57 -4.04 -8.07
CA ALA A 77 -7.67 -3.42 -8.80
C ALA A 77 -8.43 -4.40 -9.72
N ARG A 78 -7.84 -5.56 -10.05
CA ARG A 78 -8.49 -6.67 -10.78
C ARG A 78 -8.96 -7.78 -9.86
N VAL A 79 -8.79 -7.64 -8.54
CA VAL A 79 -9.05 -8.69 -7.53
C VAL A 79 -10.24 -8.32 -6.67
N ILE A 80 -10.35 -7.06 -6.23
CA ILE A 80 -11.42 -6.58 -5.37
C ILE A 80 -12.15 -5.39 -5.99
N GLY A 81 -13.45 -5.25 -5.68
CA GLY A 81 -14.26 -4.12 -6.12
C GLY A 81 -14.01 -2.84 -5.31
N PRO A 82 -14.40 -1.67 -5.86
CA PRO A 82 -14.10 -0.37 -5.25
C PRO A 82 -14.74 -0.17 -3.86
N GLU A 83 -15.95 -0.69 -3.63
CA GLU A 83 -16.61 -0.57 -2.32
C GLU A 83 -15.89 -1.37 -1.23
N LEU A 84 -15.41 -2.58 -1.56
CA LEU A 84 -14.58 -3.36 -0.64
C LEU A 84 -13.22 -2.69 -0.41
N ALA A 85 -12.62 -2.10 -1.45
CA ALA A 85 -11.36 -1.37 -1.32
C ALA A 85 -11.47 -0.18 -0.36
N LYS A 86 -12.59 0.58 -0.40
CA LYS A 86 -12.86 1.65 0.57
C LYS A 86 -12.96 1.10 1.99
N ALA A 87 -13.72 0.03 2.20
CA ALA A 87 -13.85 -0.60 3.52
C ALA A 87 -12.50 -1.10 4.08
N ILE A 88 -11.61 -1.61 3.21
CA ILE A 88 -10.25 -2.01 3.58
C ILE A 88 -9.40 -0.81 4.02
N VAL A 89 -9.54 0.34 3.34
CA VAL A 89 -8.82 1.58 3.69
C VAL A 89 -9.32 2.17 5.02
N ASP A 90 -10.61 2.02 5.31
CA ASP A 90 -11.23 2.54 6.54
C ASP A 90 -10.97 1.66 7.78
N THR A 91 -10.34 0.49 7.63
CA THR A 91 -10.05 -0.46 8.71
C THR A 91 -8.75 -0.14 9.45
#